data_AF-A0A3B3BNU0-F1
#
_entry.id   AF-A0A3B3BNU0-F1
#
_cell.length_a   1.000
_cell.length_b   1.000
_cell.length_c   1.000
_cell.angle_alpha   90.00
_cell.angle_beta   90.00
_cell.angle_gamma   90.00
#
_symmetry.space_group_name_H-M   'P 1'
#
loop_
_entity.id
_entity.type
_entity.pdbx_description
1 polymer ?
#
loop_
_entity_poly.entity_id
_entity_poly.type
_entity_poly.pdbx_seq_one_letter_code
_entity_poly.pdbx_strand_id
1 'polypeptide(L)'
;MFKPLKSHMISHTRKKPFSCQECDKSFIHKGDLRRHIRTHTGEKPFSCQECDKSFSLIHVSNLKTHMRTHTGEKPFCCQVFS
;
A
#
# COMPACT_ATOMS: atom_id res chain seq x y z
N MET A 1 -4.55 -7.02 14.75
CA MET A 1 -5.62 -6.00 14.75
C MET A 1 -6.90 -6.64 14.24
N PHE A 2 -7.93 -6.75 15.10
CA PHE A 2 -9.25 -7.23 14.68
C PHE A 2 -9.90 -6.19 13.76
N LYS A 3 -10.24 -6.59 12.52
CA LYS A 3 -11.13 -5.78 11.69
C LYS A 3 -12.56 -5.93 12.22
N PRO A 4 -13.35 -4.85 12.32
CA PRO A 4 -14.75 -4.95 12.73
C PRO A 4 -15.50 -5.99 11.88
N LEU A 5 -16.29 -6.86 12.50
CA LEU A 5 -16.97 -7.98 11.82
C LEU A 5 -17.76 -7.51 10.59
N LYS A 6 -18.42 -6.34 10.67
CA LYS A 6 -19.10 -5.72 9.53
C LYS A 6 -18.20 -5.51 8.31
N SER A 7 -16.97 -5.02 8.52
CA SER A 7 -16.00 -4.81 7.44
C SER A 7 -15.48 -6.14 6.86
N HIS A 8 -15.34 -7.17 7.69
CA HIS A 8 -14.96 -8.50 7.25
C HIS A 8 -16.06 -9.16 6.41
N MET A 9 -17.33 -9.03 6.80
CA MET A 9 -18.44 -9.58 6.02
C MET A 9 -18.59 -8.96 4.62
N ILE A 10 -18.17 -7.70 4.44
CA ILE A 10 -18.18 -7.04 3.13
C ILE A 10 -17.21 -7.72 2.14
N SER A 11 -16.09 -8.30 2.61
CA SER A 11 -15.18 -9.03 1.71
C SER A 11 -15.78 -10.32 1.16
N HIS A 12 -16.72 -10.95 1.88
CA HIS A 12 -17.41 -12.16 1.42
C HIS A 12 -18.52 -11.87 0.42
N THR A 13 -19.11 -10.67 0.46
CA THR A 13 -20.31 -10.33 -0.32
C THR A 13 -20.00 -9.65 -1.67
N ARG A 14 -18.71 -9.51 -2.04
CA ARG A 14 -18.23 -8.75 -3.21
C ARG A 14 -18.75 -7.31 -3.31
N LYS A 15 -19.39 -6.78 -2.26
CA LYS A 15 -19.86 -5.39 -2.23
C LYS A 15 -18.65 -4.47 -2.06
N LYS A 16 -18.52 -3.49 -2.94
CA LYS A 16 -17.46 -2.46 -2.90
C LYS A 16 -18.13 -1.09 -2.76
N PRO A 17 -18.52 -0.69 -1.54
CA PRO A 17 -19.35 0.49 -1.33
C PRO A 17 -18.64 1.81 -1.61
N PHE A 18 -17.30 1.81 -1.76
CA PHE A 18 -16.52 3.01 -1.97
C PHE A 18 -16.01 3.06 -3.41
N SER A 19 -16.66 3.82 -4.28
CA SER A 19 -16.26 4.04 -5.67
C SER A 19 -15.40 5.29 -5.84
N CYS A 20 -14.48 5.24 -6.81
CA CYS A 20 -13.80 6.41 -7.32
C CYS A 20 -14.74 7.17 -8.28
N GLN A 21 -14.71 8.50 -8.24
CA GLN A 21 -15.49 9.33 -9.17
C GLN A 21 -14.72 9.64 -10.47
N GLU A 22 -13.39 9.48 -10.45
CA GLU A 22 -12.52 9.76 -11.60
C GLU A 22 -12.27 8.51 -12.46
N CYS A 23 -12.66 7.31 -11.98
CA CYS A 23 -12.59 6.07 -12.75
C CYS A 23 -13.52 4.98 -12.16
N ASP A 24 -13.74 3.89 -12.89
CA ASP A 24 -14.68 2.81 -12.51
C ASP A 24 -14.16 1.85 -11.41
N LYS A 25 -13.19 2.29 -10.59
CA LYS A 25 -12.62 1.46 -9.52
C LYS A 25 -13.39 1.62 -8.22
N SER A 26 -13.77 0.48 -7.62
CA SER A 26 -14.44 0.43 -6.32
C SER A 26 -13.67 -0.42 -5.29
N PHE A 27 -13.81 -0.05 -4.02
CA PHE A 27 -13.05 -0.54 -2.88
C PHE A 27 -13.96 -0.96 -1.73
N ILE A 28 -13.47 -1.90 -0.92
CA ILE A 28 -14.17 -2.42 0.28
C ILE A 28 -14.01 -1.46 1.46
N HIS A 29 -12.85 -0.81 1.59
CA HIS A 29 -12.57 0.11 2.69
C HIS A 29 -12.35 1.53 2.18
N LYS A 30 -12.84 2.52 2.95
CA LYS A 30 -12.64 3.95 2.67
C LYS A 30 -11.15 4.35 2.60
N GLY A 31 -10.31 3.70 3.41
CA GLY A 31 -8.86 3.93 3.39
C GLY A 31 -8.22 3.53 2.06
N ASP A 32 -8.70 2.44 1.45
CA ASP A 32 -8.21 1.98 0.14
C ASP A 32 -8.61 2.95 -0.97
N LEU A 33 -9.85 3.46 -0.97
CA LEU A 33 -10.29 4.50 -1.90
C LEU A 33 -9.46 5.78 -1.77
N ARG A 34 -9.25 6.29 -0.54
CA ARG A 34 -8.44 7.49 -0.30
C ARG A 34 -7.02 7.33 -0.84
N ARG A 35 -6.45 6.16 -0.61
CA ARG A 35 -5.11 5.81 -1.07
C ARG A 35 -5.06 5.67 -2.59
N HIS A 36 -6.11 5.14 -3.21
CA HIS A 36 -6.26 5.11 -4.66
C HIS A 36 -6.38 6.50 -5.29
N ILE A 37 -7.16 7.43 -4.72
CA ILE A 37 -7.32 8.78 -5.29
C ILE A 37 -5.97 9.48 -5.50
N ARG A 38 -4.99 9.21 -4.64
CA ARG A 38 -3.62 9.74 -4.78
C ARG A 38 -2.87 9.25 -6.02
N THR A 39 -3.32 8.18 -6.69
CA THR A 39 -2.77 7.80 -8.01
C THR A 39 -3.11 8.81 -9.08
N HIS A 40 -4.27 9.45 -8.97
CA HIS A 40 -4.72 10.43 -9.95
C HIS A 40 -4.00 11.77 -9.76
N THR A 41 -3.75 12.16 -8.50
CA THR A 41 -3.03 13.39 -8.17
C THR A 41 -1.51 13.27 -8.33
N GLY A 42 -0.98 12.04 -8.40
CA GLY A 42 0.47 11.81 -8.47
C GLY A 42 1.23 12.16 -7.18
N GLU A 43 0.53 12.37 -6.07
CA GLU A 43 1.13 12.77 -4.80
C GLU A 43 2.11 11.69 -4.29
N LYS A 44 3.37 12.08 -4.10
CA LYS A 44 4.44 11.24 -3.55
C LYS A 44 5.00 11.85 -2.28
N PRO A 45 4.26 11.79 -1.16
CA PRO A 45 4.64 12.50 0.06
C PRO A 45 5.82 11.84 0.78
N PHE A 46 6.29 10.68 0.34
CA PHE A 46 7.39 9.96 0.96
C PHE A 46 8.64 9.98 0.09
N SER A 47 9.53 10.93 0.37
CA SER A 47 10.86 10.97 -0.25
C SER A 47 11.85 10.10 0.52
N CYS A 48 12.78 9.50 -0.22
CA CYS A 48 14.01 8.96 0.35
C CYS A 48 14.92 10.15 0.72
N GLN A 49 15.60 10.08 1.87
CA GLN A 49 16.55 11.12 2.28
C GLN A 49 17.95 10.91 1.70
N GLU A 50 18.23 9.69 1.22
CA GLU A 50 19.55 9.30 0.70
C GLU A 50 19.61 9.36 -0.83
N CYS A 51 18.48 9.61 -1.51
CA CYS A 51 18.42 9.82 -2.96
C CYS A 51 17.12 10.53 -3.37
N ASP A 52 17.03 11.04 -4.61
CA ASP A 52 15.87 11.80 -5.11
C ASP A 52 14.61 10.97 -5.42
N LYS A 53 14.55 9.71 -4.95
CA LYS A 53 13.39 8.84 -5.19
C LYS A 53 12.26 9.16 -4.22
N SER A 54 11.06 9.33 -4.77
CA SER A 54 9.84 9.55 -3.99
C SER A 54 8.79 8.47 -4.26
N PHE A 55 8.04 8.11 -3.22
CA PHE A 55 7.08 7.02 -3.18
C PHE A 55 5.70 7.54 -2.80
N SER A 56 4.66 6.94 -3.38
CA SER A 56 3.27 7.27 -3.06
C SER A 56 2.80 6.54 -1.79
N LEU A 57 1.73 7.05 -1.19
CA LEU A 57 1.07 6.44 -0.01
C LEU A 57 0.57 5.00 -0.23
N ILE A 58 0.41 4.58 -1.49
CA ILE A 58 0.13 3.17 -1.84
C ILE A 58 1.31 2.27 -1.51
N HIS A 59 2.51 2.81 -1.61
CA HIS A 59 3.77 2.08 -1.69
C HIS A 59 4.70 2.39 -0.51
N VAL A 60 4.15 2.64 0.68
CA VAL A 60 4.97 2.83 1.91
C VAL A 60 5.86 1.62 2.18
N SER A 61 5.34 0.41 1.95
CA SER A 61 6.13 -0.81 1.99
C SER A 61 7.30 -0.79 1.00
N ASN A 62 7.13 -0.12 -0.15
CA ASN A 62 8.17 -0.02 -1.16
C ASN A 62 9.25 0.97 -0.73
N LEU A 63 8.92 2.06 -0.03
CA LEU A 63 9.95 2.92 0.57
C LEU A 63 10.76 2.11 1.59
N LYS A 64 10.10 1.36 2.49
CA LYS A 64 10.81 0.54 3.47
C LYS A 64 11.74 -0.48 2.82
N THR A 65 11.25 -1.17 1.78
CA THR A 65 12.08 -2.11 1.00
C THR A 65 13.19 -1.38 0.24
N HIS A 66 12.92 -0.19 -0.29
CA HIS A 66 13.93 0.63 -0.95
C HIS A 66 15.05 1.04 0.00
N MET A 67 14.77 1.41 1.25
CA MET A 67 15.83 1.72 2.22
C MET A 67 16.80 0.55 2.46
N ARG A 68 16.38 -0.69 2.18
CA ARG A 68 17.27 -1.86 2.22
C ARG A 68 18.32 -1.86 1.11
N THR A 69 18.08 -1.15 0.01
CA THR A 69 19.10 -1.02 -1.05
C THR A 69 20.26 -0.14 -0.63
N HIS A 70 20.03 0.80 0.29
CA HIS A 70 21.08 1.66 0.80
C HIS A 70 21.80 1.03 1.99
N THR A 71 21.05 0.42 2.91
CA THR A 71 21.61 -0.24 4.11
C THR A 71 22.21 -1.62 3.84
N GLY A 72 21.88 -2.25 2.70
CA GLY A 72 22.31 -3.61 2.37
C GLY A 72 21.63 -4.71 3.20
N GLU A 73 20.60 -4.38 3.99
CA GLU A 73 19.88 -5.35 4.84
C GLU A 73 19.25 -6.47 3.99
N LYS A 74 19.62 -7.72 4.28
CA LYS A 74 19.06 -8.94 3.66
C LYS A 74 18.31 -9.77 4.73
N PRO A 75 17.07 -9.41 5.06
CA PRO A 75 16.32 -10.06 6.13
C PRO A 75 15.80 -11.46 5.78
N PHE A 76 15.88 -11.85 4.50
CA PHE A 76 15.51 -13.18 4.04
C PHE A 76 16.78 -13.91 3.63
N CYS A 77 17.12 -14.95 4.39
CA CYS A 77 18.18 -15.89 4.05
C CYS A 77 17.53 -17.25 3.75
N CYS A 78 18.05 -17.96 2.75
CA CYS A 78 17.57 -19.29 2.43
C CYS A 78 18.19 -20.27 3.44
N GLN A 79 17.37 -20.87 4.31
CA GLN A 79 17.80 -21.96 5.20
C GLN A 79 17.69 -23.30 4.46
N VAL A 80 18.38 -23.43 3.33
CA VAL A 80 18.61 -24.75 2.73
C VAL A 80 19.77 -25.34 3.51
N PHE A 81 19.44 -26.32 4.35
CA PHE A 81 20.27 -27.11 5.26
C PHE A 81 21.80 -27.02 5.05
N SER A 82 22.48 -26.60 6.12
CA SER A 82 23.89 -26.88 6.40
C SER A 82 24.16 -28.38 6.51
#